data_AF-A0A919DWE5-F1
#
_entry.id   AF-A0A919DWE5-F1
#
_cell.length_a   1.000
_cell.length_b   1.000
_cell.length_c   1.000
_cell.angle_alpha   90.00
_cell.angle_beta   90.00
_cell.angle_gamma   90.00
#
_symmetry.space_group_name_H-M   'P 1'
#
loop_
_entity.id
_entity.type
_entity.pdbx_description
1 polymer ?
#
loop_
_entity_poly.entity_id
_entity_poly.type
_entity_poly.pdbx_seq_one_letter_code
_entity_poly.pdbx_strand_id
1 'polypeptide(L)'
;MNTTDWRDRAACRDEDPDLFFPDGTTGPYLLQIEQAKNVCRRCPVAETCLRTALDAGTTDGIFGGLTHPERGALRRRATRRREPNPNTTEPAPPRPKQTLRGAWNTNTRPHQDGHILWEGPGTVYVDGRTHTPNQVAFILDRGRPPQGAVLSTCGERRCVSPEHLADTAERTRCGTRPGYERHRREGTEPCPPCRRANADADNRLRWTGSTKAVA
;
A
#
# COMPACT_ATOMS: atom_id res chain seq x y z
N MET A 1 -46.23 -31.36 -15.25
CA MET A 1 -46.60 -29.95 -14.96
C MET A 1 -45.51 -29.08 -15.54
N ASN A 2 -45.79 -28.39 -16.66
CA ASN A 2 -44.78 -27.65 -17.40
C ASN A 2 -44.57 -26.28 -16.74
N THR A 3 -43.65 -26.21 -15.77
CA THR A 3 -43.23 -24.95 -15.17
C THR A 3 -42.39 -24.21 -16.21
N THR A 4 -42.97 -23.24 -16.91
CA THR A 4 -42.24 -22.38 -17.87
C THR A 4 -40.97 -21.84 -17.20
N ASP A 5 -39.79 -22.22 -17.73
CA ASP A 5 -38.52 -21.75 -17.18
C ASP A 5 -38.44 -20.25 -17.44
N TRP A 6 -37.98 -19.47 -16.45
CA TRP A 6 -37.83 -18.03 -16.63
C TRP A 6 -36.83 -17.72 -17.76
N ARG A 7 -35.91 -18.64 -18.06
CA ARG A 7 -34.97 -18.57 -19.19
C ARG A 7 -35.68 -18.46 -20.55
N ASP A 8 -36.88 -19.01 -20.69
CA ASP A 8 -37.65 -18.95 -21.95
C ASP A 8 -38.09 -17.52 -22.32
N ARG A 9 -38.10 -16.61 -21.33
CA ARG A 9 -38.46 -15.20 -21.49
C ARG A 9 -37.23 -14.27 -21.49
N ALA A 10 -36.02 -14.82 -21.54
CA ALA A 10 -34.80 -14.04 -21.51
C ALA A 10 -34.55 -13.34 -22.86
N ALA A 11 -34.43 -12.01 -22.85
CA ALA A 11 -34.17 -11.23 -24.05
C ALA A 11 -32.81 -11.53 -24.71
N CYS A 12 -31.85 -12.09 -23.96
CA CYS A 12 -30.53 -12.48 -24.47
C CYS A 12 -30.54 -13.79 -25.26
N ARG A 13 -31.66 -14.52 -25.32
CA ARG A 13 -31.73 -15.80 -26.04
C ARG A 13 -31.52 -15.65 -27.55
N ASP A 14 -31.88 -14.49 -28.08
CA ASP A 14 -31.80 -14.19 -29.52
C ASP A 14 -30.54 -13.36 -29.87
N GLU A 15 -29.59 -13.26 -28.92
CA GLU A 15 -28.34 -12.51 -29.06
C GLU A 15 -27.14 -13.48 -29.10
N ASP A 16 -25.97 -12.98 -29.52
CA ASP A 16 -24.72 -13.73 -29.47
C ASP A 16 -24.31 -14.03 -28.00
N PRO A 17 -24.09 -15.31 -27.62
CA PRO A 17 -23.60 -15.65 -26.28
C PRO A 17 -22.31 -14.92 -25.88
N ASP A 18 -21.36 -14.75 -26.81
CA ASP A 18 -20.05 -14.14 -26.53
C ASP A 18 -20.19 -12.70 -26.06
N LEU A 19 -21.28 -12.02 -26.44
CA LEU A 19 -21.60 -10.67 -25.96
C LEU A 19 -21.64 -10.59 -24.43
N PHE A 20 -22.08 -11.66 -23.76
CA PHE A 20 -22.26 -11.69 -22.30
C PHE A 20 -21.02 -12.18 -21.54
N PHE A 21 -19.96 -12.60 -22.23
CA PHE A 21 -18.72 -13.12 -21.65
C PHE A 21 -17.49 -12.34 -22.15
N PRO A 22 -17.34 -11.06 -21.78
CA PRO A 22 -16.16 -10.29 -22.14
C PRO A 22 -14.90 -10.80 -21.43
N ASP A 23 -13.75 -10.80 -22.12
CA ASP A 23 -12.45 -11.23 -21.54
C ASP A 23 -11.89 -10.25 -20.49
N GLY A 24 -12.53 -9.09 -20.32
CA GLY A 24 -12.09 -8.06 -19.37
C GLY A 24 -13.18 -7.07 -19.00
N THR A 25 -12.86 -6.17 -18.08
CA THR A 25 -13.80 -5.15 -17.56
C THR A 25 -13.38 -3.71 -17.87
N THR A 26 -12.34 -3.54 -18.69
CA THR A 26 -11.71 -2.25 -18.99
C THR A 26 -11.32 -2.15 -20.45
N GLY A 27 -11.09 -0.93 -20.94
CA GLY A 27 -10.55 -0.70 -22.28
C GLY A 27 -11.50 -1.21 -23.38
N PRO A 28 -11.05 -2.08 -24.31
CA PRO A 28 -11.83 -2.49 -25.48
C PRO A 28 -13.15 -3.20 -25.11
N TYR A 29 -13.19 -3.85 -23.95
CA TYR A 29 -14.37 -4.61 -23.49
C TYR A 29 -15.52 -3.72 -22.97
N LEU A 30 -15.29 -2.41 -22.75
CA LEU A 30 -16.32 -1.51 -22.23
C LEU A 30 -17.53 -1.41 -23.17
N LEU A 31 -17.29 -1.42 -24.49
CA LEU A 31 -18.37 -1.36 -25.48
C LEU A 31 -19.21 -2.65 -25.46
N GLN A 32 -18.55 -3.82 -25.44
CA GLN A 32 -19.21 -5.12 -25.32
C GLN A 32 -20.03 -5.21 -24.03
N ILE A 33 -19.48 -4.75 -22.90
CA ILE A 33 -20.19 -4.70 -21.62
C ILE A 33 -21.43 -3.82 -21.70
N GLU A 34 -21.34 -2.62 -22.26
CA GLU A 34 -22.50 -1.73 -22.40
C GLU A 34 -23.56 -2.29 -23.35
N GLN A 35 -23.15 -2.97 -24.42
CA GLN A 35 -24.07 -3.67 -25.32
C GLN A 35 -24.81 -4.81 -24.60
N ALA A 36 -24.11 -5.67 -23.86
CA ALA A 36 -24.74 -6.71 -23.05
C ALA A 36 -25.67 -6.14 -21.97
N LYS A 37 -25.27 -5.05 -21.32
CA LYS A 37 -26.09 -4.32 -20.34
C LYS A 37 -27.35 -3.73 -20.98
N ASN A 38 -27.27 -3.21 -22.20
CA ASN A 38 -28.43 -2.74 -22.96
C ASN A 38 -29.47 -3.84 -23.17
N VAL A 39 -29.03 -5.05 -23.53
CA VAL A 39 -29.94 -6.21 -23.64
C VAL A 39 -30.57 -6.52 -22.27
N CYS A 40 -29.77 -6.52 -21.21
CA CYS A 40 -30.26 -6.77 -19.86
C CYS A 40 -31.26 -5.72 -19.38
N ARG A 41 -31.09 -4.43 -19.73
CA ARG A 41 -32.00 -3.33 -19.35
C ARG A 41 -33.42 -3.53 -19.88
N ARG A 42 -33.58 -4.18 -21.03
CA ARG A 42 -34.88 -4.50 -21.65
C ARG A 42 -35.40 -5.91 -21.32
N CYS A 43 -34.67 -6.68 -20.51
CA CYS A 43 -34.98 -8.09 -20.26
C CYS A 43 -36.00 -8.23 -19.11
N PRO A 44 -37.17 -8.87 -19.32
CA PRO A 44 -38.22 -8.98 -18.30
C PRO A 44 -37.84 -9.89 -17.12
N VAL A 45 -36.78 -10.68 -17.26
CA VAL A 45 -36.32 -11.63 -16.25
C VAL A 45 -34.95 -11.26 -15.66
N ALA A 46 -34.50 -10.01 -15.87
CA ALA A 46 -33.18 -9.54 -15.41
C ALA A 46 -32.97 -9.74 -13.89
N GLU A 47 -33.99 -9.47 -13.08
CA GLU A 47 -33.92 -9.64 -11.62
C GLU A 47 -33.77 -11.10 -11.21
N THR A 48 -34.57 -12.00 -11.78
CA THR A 48 -34.48 -13.45 -11.53
C THR A 48 -33.14 -14.01 -12.01
N CYS A 49 -32.64 -13.53 -13.15
CA CYS A 49 -31.30 -13.86 -13.67
C CYS A 49 -30.20 -13.45 -12.68
N LEU A 50 -30.25 -12.20 -12.20
CA LEU A 50 -29.28 -11.69 -11.23
C LEU A 50 -29.31 -12.51 -9.93
N ARG A 51 -30.52 -12.76 -9.38
CA ARG A 51 -30.67 -13.55 -8.16
C ARG A 51 -30.09 -14.95 -8.32
N THR A 52 -30.41 -15.63 -9.41
CA THR A 52 -29.89 -16.99 -9.69
C THR A 52 -28.36 -16.99 -9.79
N ALA A 53 -27.76 -16.02 -10.48
CA ALA A 53 -26.31 -15.90 -10.59
C ALA A 53 -25.64 -15.56 -9.25
N LEU A 54 -26.31 -14.76 -8.42
CA LEU A 54 -25.87 -14.49 -7.05
C LEU A 54 -25.98 -15.74 -6.18
N ASP A 55 -27.05 -16.53 -6.25
CA ASP A 55 -27.19 -17.73 -5.41
C ASP A 55 -26.18 -18.82 -5.80
N ALA A 56 -25.96 -19.01 -7.11
CA ALA A 56 -24.98 -19.95 -7.63
C ALA A 56 -23.52 -19.50 -7.48
N GLY A 57 -23.26 -18.22 -7.18
CA GLY A 57 -21.91 -17.68 -7.09
C GLY A 57 -21.18 -17.61 -8.43
N THR A 58 -21.92 -17.51 -9.55
CA THR A 58 -21.34 -17.45 -10.89
C THR A 58 -20.37 -16.27 -11.02
N THR A 59 -19.15 -16.56 -11.45
CA THR A 59 -18.06 -15.58 -11.53
C THR A 59 -17.87 -15.00 -12.91
N ASP A 60 -18.13 -15.76 -13.97
CA ASP A 60 -17.88 -15.28 -15.31
C ASP A 60 -19.09 -14.52 -15.85
N GLY A 61 -18.89 -13.71 -16.87
CA GLY A 61 -19.95 -13.04 -17.63
C GLY A 61 -20.84 -12.02 -16.91
N ILE A 62 -21.84 -11.53 -17.66
CA ILE A 62 -22.79 -10.48 -17.29
C ILE A 62 -24.17 -11.11 -17.02
N PHE A 63 -24.66 -10.95 -15.79
CA PHE A 63 -25.92 -11.54 -15.34
C PHE A 63 -26.82 -10.46 -14.76
N GLY A 64 -28.06 -10.38 -15.26
CA GLY A 64 -29.02 -9.34 -14.89
C GLY A 64 -28.47 -7.92 -15.00
N GLY A 65 -27.63 -7.68 -16.01
CA GLY A 65 -27.01 -6.37 -16.28
C GLY A 65 -25.81 -6.03 -15.41
N LEU A 66 -25.29 -6.98 -14.61
CA LEU A 66 -24.12 -6.76 -13.76
C LEU A 66 -22.96 -7.66 -14.15
N THR A 67 -21.78 -7.07 -14.27
CA THR A 67 -20.49 -7.77 -14.34
C THR A 67 -20.14 -8.42 -13.00
N HIS A 68 -19.17 -9.33 -12.98
CA HIS A 68 -18.71 -9.96 -11.75
C HIS A 68 -18.25 -8.98 -10.66
N PRO A 69 -17.41 -7.96 -10.94
CA PRO A 69 -17.03 -6.96 -9.94
C PRO A 69 -18.24 -6.21 -9.36
N GLU A 70 -19.24 -5.92 -10.18
CA GLU A 70 -20.47 -5.22 -9.76
C GLU A 70 -21.36 -6.12 -8.89
N ARG A 71 -21.52 -7.41 -9.22
CA ARG A 71 -22.18 -8.41 -8.36
C ARG A 71 -21.46 -8.54 -7.02
N GLY A 72 -20.13 -8.55 -7.03
CA GLY A 72 -19.31 -8.53 -5.81
C GLY A 72 -19.52 -7.27 -4.96
N ALA A 73 -19.65 -6.10 -5.59
CA ALA A 73 -19.96 -4.85 -4.90
C ALA A 73 -21.36 -4.86 -4.28
N LEU A 74 -22.35 -5.46 -4.95
CA LEU A 74 -23.70 -5.62 -4.44
C LEU A 74 -23.72 -6.50 -3.17
N ARG A 75 -23.03 -7.65 -3.18
CA ARG A 75 -22.87 -8.51 -1.99
C ARG A 75 -22.23 -7.77 -0.81
N ARG A 76 -21.15 -7.01 -1.05
CA ARG A 76 -20.48 -6.19 -0.01
C ARG A 76 -21.38 -5.10 0.55
N ARG A 77 -22.28 -4.52 -0.25
CA ARG A 77 -23.26 -3.53 0.22
C ARG A 77 -24.34 -4.19 1.07
N ALA A 78 -24.82 -5.38 0.69
CA ALA A 78 -25.80 -6.13 1.46
C ALA A 78 -25.26 -6.55 2.84
N THR A 79 -24.00 -7.00 2.91
CA THR A 79 -23.37 -7.33 4.21
C THR A 79 -23.15 -6.10 5.09
N ARG A 80 -22.90 -4.93 4.49
CA ARG A 80 -22.80 -3.64 5.21
C ARG A 80 -24.16 -3.08 5.67
N ARG A 81 -25.24 -3.41 4.96
CA ARG A 81 -26.62 -3.00 5.30
C ARG A 81 -27.34 -3.97 6.23
N ARG A 82 -26.78 -5.16 6.47
CA ARG A 82 -27.32 -6.08 7.48
C ARG A 82 -27.32 -5.33 8.82
N GLU A 83 -28.53 -5.06 9.31
CA GLU A 83 -28.74 -4.31 10.55
C GLU A 83 -27.90 -4.89 11.68
N PRO A 84 -27.43 -4.04 12.62
CA PRO A 84 -26.83 -4.52 13.85
C PRO A 84 -27.79 -5.55 14.48
N ASN A 85 -27.24 -6.67 14.94
CA ASN A 85 -28.00 -7.61 15.76
C ASN A 85 -28.67 -6.82 16.91
N PRO A 86 -30.01 -6.85 17.06
CA PRO A 86 -30.72 -6.07 18.07
C PRO A 86 -30.32 -6.44 19.51
N ASN A 87 -29.61 -7.55 19.73
CA ASN A 87 -29.01 -7.93 21.01
C ASN A 87 -27.61 -7.35 21.27
N THR A 88 -27.09 -6.45 20.42
CA THR A 88 -25.81 -5.76 20.65
C THR A 88 -26.10 -4.30 20.97
N THR A 89 -26.30 -4.00 22.25
CA THR A 89 -26.61 -2.63 22.72
C THR A 89 -25.39 -1.72 22.75
N GLU A 90 -24.19 -2.26 22.53
CA GLU A 90 -22.95 -1.49 22.51
C GLU A 90 -22.46 -1.29 21.07
N PRO A 91 -22.23 -0.04 20.64
CA PRO A 91 -21.55 0.21 19.38
C PRO A 91 -20.18 -0.49 19.41
N ALA A 92 -19.85 -1.21 18.32
CA ALA A 92 -18.53 -1.82 18.18
C ALA A 92 -17.46 -0.77 18.52
N PRO A 93 -16.46 -1.12 19.37
CA PRO A 93 -15.47 -0.15 19.81
C PRO A 93 -14.83 0.49 18.57
N PRO A 94 -14.62 1.82 18.57
CA PRO A 94 -13.93 2.46 17.46
C PRO A 94 -12.61 1.72 17.25
N ARG A 95 -12.29 1.40 15.98
CA ARG A 95 -10.97 0.82 15.67
C ARG A 95 -9.92 1.69 16.37
N PRO A 96 -9.04 1.10 17.20
CA PRO A 96 -8.06 1.90 17.91
C PRO A 96 -7.27 2.71 16.88
N LYS A 97 -7.21 4.03 17.08
CA LYS A 97 -6.42 4.91 16.20
C LYS A 97 -5.00 4.37 16.22
N GLN A 98 -4.49 3.97 15.07
CA GLN A 98 -3.13 3.45 14.96
C GLN A 98 -2.16 4.57 15.39
N THR A 99 -1.34 4.32 16.41
CA THR A 99 -0.32 5.26 16.89
C THR A 99 1.07 4.85 16.40
N LEU A 100 2.05 5.77 16.41
CA LEU A 100 3.44 5.44 16.08
C LEU A 100 3.98 4.35 17.01
N ARG A 101 3.67 4.45 18.31
CA ARG A 101 4.08 3.44 19.31
C ARG A 101 3.42 2.09 19.07
N GLY A 102 2.14 2.07 18.71
CA GLY A 102 1.44 0.83 18.34
C GLY A 102 2.04 0.18 17.11
N ALA A 103 2.30 0.98 16.06
CA ALA A 103 2.97 0.50 14.85
C ALA A 103 4.37 -0.07 15.14
N TRP A 104 5.15 0.57 16.01
CA TRP A 104 6.43 0.04 16.47
C TRP A 104 6.27 -1.33 17.15
N ASN A 105 5.47 -1.40 18.23
CA ASN A 105 5.30 -2.62 19.03
C ASN A 105 4.83 -3.81 18.18
N THR A 106 3.95 -3.59 17.22
CA THR A 106 3.45 -4.65 16.33
C THR A 106 4.54 -5.15 15.38
N ASN A 107 5.35 -4.25 14.83
CA ASN A 107 6.15 -4.52 13.64
C ASN A 107 7.65 -4.65 13.88
N THR A 108 8.15 -4.52 15.12
CA THR A 108 9.58 -4.67 15.41
C THR A 108 9.93 -5.95 16.16
N ARG A 109 11.08 -6.53 15.83
CA ARG A 109 11.71 -7.61 16.61
C ARG A 109 13.18 -7.27 16.90
N PRO A 110 13.67 -7.55 18.12
CA PRO A 110 15.11 -7.55 18.38
C PRO A 110 15.80 -8.59 17.49
N HIS A 111 17.00 -8.26 17.04
CA HIS A 111 17.89 -9.16 16.32
C HIS A 111 19.24 -9.22 17.05
N GLN A 112 20.06 -10.21 16.69
CA GLN A 112 21.41 -10.35 17.22
C GLN A 112 22.25 -9.08 16.94
N ASP A 113 23.25 -8.85 17.78
CA ASP A 113 24.23 -7.76 17.65
C ASP A 113 23.66 -6.32 17.77
N GLY A 114 22.56 -6.15 18.51
CA GLY A 114 21.99 -4.81 18.79
C GLY A 114 21.11 -4.24 17.68
N HIS A 115 20.79 -5.05 16.66
CA HIS A 115 19.86 -4.68 15.61
C HIS A 115 18.39 -4.79 16.07
N ILE A 116 17.52 -3.99 15.45
CA ILE A 116 16.05 -4.09 15.58
C ILE A 116 15.51 -4.16 14.16
N LEU A 117 14.80 -5.22 13.81
CA LEU A 117 14.27 -5.43 12.47
C LEU A 117 12.78 -5.06 12.41
N TRP A 118 12.40 -4.41 11.31
CA TRP A 118 11.00 -4.17 10.99
C TRP A 118 10.43 -5.33 10.16
N GLU A 119 9.44 -6.03 10.67
CA GLU A 119 8.78 -7.18 10.02
C GLU A 119 7.48 -6.79 9.29
N GLY A 120 6.94 -5.61 9.60
CA GLY A 120 5.68 -5.10 9.06
C GLY A 120 5.73 -4.55 7.63
N PRO A 121 4.66 -3.85 7.20
CA PRO A 121 4.59 -3.23 5.88
C PRO A 121 5.68 -2.15 5.70
N GLY A 122 6.01 -1.84 4.44
CA GLY A 122 7.04 -0.84 4.10
C GLY A 122 6.69 0.59 4.50
N THR A 123 5.42 0.86 4.83
CA THR A 123 4.93 2.11 5.41
C THR A 123 3.73 1.84 6.32
N VAL A 124 3.45 2.75 7.25
CA VAL A 124 2.25 2.75 8.10
C VAL A 124 1.55 4.11 8.01
N TYR A 125 0.24 4.14 8.25
CA TYR A 125 -0.55 5.38 8.26
C TYR A 125 -0.99 5.71 9.68
N VAL A 126 -0.52 6.85 10.20
CA VAL A 126 -0.75 7.29 11.58
C VAL A 126 -1.09 8.78 11.55
N ASP A 127 -2.15 9.18 12.25
CA ASP A 127 -2.59 10.58 12.39
C ASP A 127 -2.64 11.36 11.07
N GLY A 128 -3.19 10.72 10.02
CA GLY A 128 -3.37 11.36 8.73
C GLY A 128 -2.14 11.36 7.82
N ARG A 129 -1.02 10.76 8.24
CA ARG A 129 0.25 10.79 7.52
C ARG A 129 0.83 9.38 7.32
N THR A 130 1.53 9.20 6.21
CA THR A 130 2.30 7.99 5.93
C THR A 130 3.69 8.11 6.53
N HIS A 131 4.13 7.07 7.24
CA HIS A 131 5.45 6.98 7.85
C HIS A 131 6.18 5.73 7.35
N THR A 132 7.47 5.87 7.04
CA THR A 132 8.36 4.72 6.83
C THR A 132 8.79 4.12 8.17
N PRO A 133 9.24 2.85 8.22
CA PRO A 133 9.77 2.21 9.43
C PRO A 133 10.84 3.05 10.13
N ASN A 134 11.80 3.59 9.37
CA ASN A 134 12.85 4.46 9.89
C ASN A 134 12.29 5.74 10.50
N GLN A 135 11.25 6.34 9.90
CA GLN A 135 10.62 7.54 10.45
C GLN A 135 9.88 7.23 11.75
N VAL A 136 9.19 6.09 11.85
CA VAL A 136 8.52 5.66 13.10
C VAL A 136 9.56 5.53 14.22
N ALA A 137 10.63 4.78 13.97
CA ALA A 137 11.73 4.59 14.91
C ALA A 137 12.35 5.92 15.36
N PHE A 138 12.71 6.77 14.39
CA PHE A 138 13.35 8.05 14.62
C PHE A 138 12.49 9.00 15.44
N ILE A 139 11.20 9.09 15.14
CA ILE A 139 10.28 9.99 15.87
C ILE A 139 10.11 9.51 17.31
N LEU A 140 9.99 8.20 17.52
CA LEU A 140 9.84 7.64 18.88
C LEU A 140 11.11 7.79 19.73
N ASP A 141 12.28 7.74 19.10
CA ASP A 141 13.57 7.89 19.78
C ASP A 141 13.94 9.36 20.02
N ARG A 142 13.90 10.20 18.98
CA ARG A 142 14.31 11.61 19.05
C ARG A 142 13.24 12.55 19.55
N GLY A 143 11.98 12.09 19.67
CA GLY A 143 10.85 12.90 20.12
C GLY A 143 10.51 14.06 19.17
N ARG A 144 10.98 14.02 17.91
CA ARG A 144 10.78 15.09 16.92
C ARG A 144 10.57 14.53 15.52
N PRO A 145 9.91 15.27 14.61
CA PRO A 145 9.90 14.92 13.20
C PRO A 145 11.31 14.97 12.58
N PRO A 146 11.61 14.12 11.59
CA PRO A 146 12.88 14.15 10.89
C PRO A 146 12.97 15.36 9.96
N GLN A 147 14.18 15.90 9.83
CA GLN A 147 14.51 16.92 8.85
C GLN A 147 15.04 16.20 7.61
N GLY A 148 14.16 15.95 6.64
CA GLY A 148 14.48 15.20 5.42
C GLY A 148 14.47 13.68 5.62
N ALA A 149 15.31 12.98 4.87
CA ALA A 149 15.30 11.52 4.82
C ALA A 149 16.02 10.88 6.00
N VAL A 150 15.34 9.96 6.69
CA VAL A 150 15.94 9.11 7.74
C VAL A 150 16.53 7.86 7.08
N LEU A 151 17.86 7.74 7.15
CA LEU A 151 18.59 6.62 6.58
C LEU A 151 19.22 5.80 7.70
N SER A 152 19.34 4.49 7.44
CA SER A 152 20.16 3.61 8.25
C SER A 152 21.64 3.81 7.91
N THR A 153 22.49 3.82 8.93
CA THR A 153 23.95 3.88 8.82
C THR A 153 24.59 2.50 8.92
N CYS A 154 23.79 1.43 9.04
CA CYS A 154 24.25 0.04 9.01
C CYS A 154 23.88 -0.67 7.70
N GLY A 155 24.59 -1.75 7.38
CA GLY A 155 24.31 -2.58 6.20
C GLY A 155 23.12 -3.56 6.35
N GLU A 156 22.61 -3.73 7.57
CA GLU A 156 21.56 -4.71 7.85
C GLU A 156 20.21 -4.31 7.23
N ARG A 157 19.59 -5.27 6.51
CA ARG A 157 18.36 -5.02 5.76
C ARG A 157 17.19 -4.94 6.74
N ARG A 158 16.33 -3.92 6.56
CA ARG A 158 15.16 -3.65 7.42
C ARG A 158 15.52 -3.29 8.87
N CYS A 159 16.79 -2.99 9.16
CA CYS A 159 17.18 -2.46 10.47
C CYS A 159 16.59 -1.07 10.70
N VAL A 160 15.91 -0.93 11.84
CA VAL A 160 15.29 0.30 12.34
C VAL A 160 15.80 0.66 13.75
N SER A 161 16.95 0.10 14.16
CA SER A 161 17.56 0.43 15.46
C SER A 161 17.87 1.93 15.52
N PRO A 162 17.35 2.67 16.53
CA PRO A 162 17.52 4.12 16.57
C PRO A 162 18.97 4.61 16.60
N GLU A 163 19.88 3.81 17.18
CA GLU A 163 21.32 4.10 17.19
C GLU A 163 21.94 4.13 15.78
N HIS A 164 21.33 3.41 14.84
CA HIS A 164 21.77 3.34 13.44
C HIS A 164 20.98 4.30 12.54
N LEU A 165 20.14 5.18 13.08
CA LEU A 165 19.32 6.09 12.29
C LEU A 165 19.79 7.53 12.44
N ALA A 166 19.88 8.22 11.30
CA ALA A 166 20.12 9.65 11.25
C ALA A 166 19.27 10.28 10.15
N ASP A 167 18.74 11.47 10.41
CA ASP A 167 18.10 12.31 9.38
C ASP A 167 19.13 13.14 8.59
N THR A 168 18.67 13.94 7.64
CA THR A 168 19.59 14.74 6.81
C THR A 168 20.36 15.77 7.65
N ALA A 169 19.71 16.42 8.61
CA ALA A 169 20.35 17.42 9.45
C ALA A 169 21.47 16.81 10.31
N GLU A 170 21.24 15.62 10.88
CA GLU A 170 22.22 14.90 11.68
C GLU A 170 23.43 14.45 10.85
N ARG A 171 23.20 13.90 9.65
CA ARG A 171 24.29 13.46 8.77
C ARG A 171 25.14 14.61 8.21
N THR A 172 24.55 15.81 8.10
CA THR A 172 25.21 16.98 7.51
C THR A 172 25.82 17.93 8.55
N ARG A 173 25.82 17.57 9.85
CA ARG A 173 26.54 18.36 10.87
C ARG A 173 28.03 18.46 10.56
N CYS A 174 28.65 19.49 11.10
CA CYS A 174 30.10 19.64 11.03
C CYS A 174 30.81 18.43 11.67
N GLY A 175 31.94 18.02 11.10
CA GLY A 175 32.64 16.79 11.50
C GLY A 175 32.27 15.54 10.70
N THR A 176 31.47 15.65 9.64
CA THR A 176 31.20 14.57 8.68
C THR A 176 31.68 14.94 7.27
N ARG A 177 31.88 13.94 6.39
CA ARG A 177 32.20 14.19 4.97
C ARG A 177 31.09 14.98 4.26
N PRO A 178 29.78 14.67 4.42
CA PRO A 178 28.72 15.53 3.92
C PRO A 178 28.74 16.95 4.50
N GLY A 179 29.15 17.13 5.77
CA GLY A 179 29.36 18.44 6.39
C GLY A 179 30.49 19.22 5.72
N TYR A 180 31.58 18.56 5.33
CA TYR A 180 32.66 19.15 4.52
C TYR A 180 32.18 19.58 3.13
N GLU A 181 31.45 18.71 2.43
CA GLU A 181 30.89 19.02 1.11
C GLU A 181 29.91 20.20 1.16
N ARG A 182 29.17 20.35 2.26
CA ARG A 182 28.31 21.52 2.48
C ARG A 182 29.11 22.83 2.51
N HIS A 183 30.20 22.91 3.30
CA HIS A 183 31.07 24.08 3.31
C HIS A 183 31.59 24.44 1.90
N ARG A 184 31.96 23.43 1.11
CA ARG A 184 32.40 23.64 -0.28
C ARG A 184 31.31 24.21 -1.18
N ARG A 185 30.06 23.74 -1.05
CA ARG A 185 28.92 24.27 -1.83
C ARG A 185 28.57 25.70 -1.43
N GLU A 186 28.70 26.01 -0.15
CA GLU A 186 28.37 27.34 0.41
C GLU A 186 29.53 28.35 0.28
N GLY A 187 30.70 27.92 -0.20
CA GLY A 187 31.88 28.79 -0.35
C GLY A 187 32.48 29.23 0.99
N THR A 188 32.16 28.56 2.10
CA THR A 188 32.68 28.88 3.44
C THR A 188 33.92 28.05 3.74
N GLU A 189 34.82 28.57 4.59
CA GLU A 189 36.00 27.80 5.01
C GLU A 189 35.54 26.55 5.78
N PRO A 190 35.90 25.32 5.34
CA PRO A 190 35.50 24.12 6.04
C PRO A 190 36.15 24.04 7.41
N CYS A 191 35.37 23.88 8.48
CA CYS A 191 35.91 23.83 9.84
C CYS A 191 36.86 22.62 10.07
N PRO A 192 37.75 22.66 11.09
CA PRO A 192 38.73 21.59 11.34
C PRO A 192 38.12 20.17 11.44
N PRO A 193 36.99 19.94 12.14
CA PRO A 193 36.36 18.62 12.17
C PRO A 193 35.93 18.11 10.79
N CYS A 194 35.36 18.97 9.94
CA CYS A 194 34.97 18.63 8.57
C CYS A 194 36.18 18.28 7.70
N ARG A 195 37.26 19.07 7.79
CA ARG A 195 38.51 18.80 7.06
C ARG A 195 39.09 17.44 7.43
N ARG A 196 39.14 17.13 8.73
CA ARG A 196 39.58 15.82 9.23
C ARG A 196 38.70 14.69 8.72
N ALA A 197 37.39 14.82 8.80
CA ALA A 197 36.45 13.80 8.33
C ALA A 197 36.59 13.52 6.82
N ASN A 198 36.85 14.54 6.00
CA ASN A 198 37.13 14.36 4.58
C ASN A 198 38.46 13.63 4.36
N ALA A 199 39.53 14.07 5.03
CA ALA A 199 40.85 13.44 4.93
C ALA A 199 40.84 11.97 5.37
N ASP A 200 40.17 11.65 6.47
CA ASP A 200 40.02 10.28 6.98
C ASP A 200 39.27 9.39 5.97
N ALA A 201 38.24 9.92 5.32
CA ALA A 201 37.50 9.20 4.29
C ALA A 201 38.37 8.93 3.04
N ASP A 202 39.15 9.90 2.59
CA ASP A 202 40.04 9.74 1.43
C ASP A 202 41.19 8.76 1.73
N ASN A 203 41.72 8.77 2.96
CA ASN A 203 42.72 7.80 3.40
C ASN A 203 42.16 6.37 3.45
N ARG A 204 40.91 6.19 3.92
CA ARG A 204 40.23 4.89 3.88
C ARG A 204 40.07 4.37 2.46
N LEU A 205 39.64 5.21 1.51
CA LEU A 205 39.49 4.83 0.11
C LEU A 205 40.80 4.34 -0.53
N ARG A 206 41.93 4.95 -0.14
CA ARG A 206 43.26 4.53 -0.60
C ARG A 206 43.67 3.16 -0.05
N TRP A 207 43.26 2.81 1.17
CA TRP A 207 43.66 1.57 1.84
C TRP A 207 42.75 0.39 1.52
N THR A 208 41.44 0.61 1.29
CA THR A 208 40.47 -0.46 1.00
C THR A 208 40.32 -0.78 -0.50
N GLY A 209 41.07 -0.12 -1.39
CA GLY A 209 41.17 -0.50 -2.81
C GLY A 209 39.87 -0.44 -3.61
N SER A 210 39.09 0.65 -3.52
CA SER A 210 37.91 0.85 -4.38
C SER A 210 38.05 2.10 -5.24
N THR A 211 38.94 2.05 -6.22
CA THR A 211 38.79 2.86 -7.43
C THR A 211 37.91 2.07 -8.40
N LYS A 212 36.62 2.45 -8.52
CA LYS A 212 35.89 2.16 -9.75
C LYS A 212 36.70 2.77 -10.89
N ALA A 213 37.31 1.92 -11.72
CA ALA A 213 37.78 2.32 -13.02
C ALA A 213 36.57 2.82 -13.82
N VAL A 214 36.60 4.09 -14.20
CA VAL A 214 35.66 4.67 -15.17
C VAL A 214 36.24 4.37 -16.55
N ALA A 215 35.44 3.71 -17.38
CA ALA A 215 35.64 3.66 -18.83
C ALA A 215 34.97 4.89 -19.47
#